data_AF-A0A0F9UZ59-F1
#
_entry.id   AF-A0A0F9UZ59-F1
#
_cell.length_a   1.000
_cell.length_b   1.000
_cell.length_c   1.000
_cell.angle_alpha   90.00
_cell.angle_beta   90.00
_cell.angle_gamma   90.00
#
_symmetry.space_group_name_H-M   'P 1'
#
loop_
_entity.id
_entity.type
_entity.pdbx_description
1 polymer ?
#
loop_
_entity_poly.entity_id
_entity_poly.type
_entity_poly.pdbx_seq_one_letter_code
_entity_poly.pdbx_strand_id
1 'polypeptide(L)'
;MRDYIYDLETYVNVFTMAVEHADSGLRWSFEISDWCNDSKEIIAFLQWLKDQGARMVGFNNLAFDYPILHMLVRMGHSDALTLYQKAQSIIETQNNDKWAHQVKLSDRFVEQLDLFKIHHFDNMARATSLKVLEFNMRSETIEDLPFDVGTTLTAEQVPVLKRYNAHDVTETKKFYFKSLEMIRFREELTTKHQQDFMNHSDPKIGENYFIMELEKAGVQCYDYGPDGRTPRQTRRASIALKDAILPGIVFQQPEFTRVMNWLKEQVITDTKGVFKNLHTMPVNSEIKFVFGLGGVHASIENEIVEAEEGTTILDVDATSYYPKLAIVNRFYPNHLGDTFCDIYEKLFEQRKKYPKKSAESQMLKLALVASFGKSNSPFSVFYDPMVTMRITLNGQLLLCLLAEGLMGIPGLRLLQCNTDGVSVKVPNGQLPLVKNVCDAWEKRTGMNLESAEYSRMFIRDVNNYIAEYVNGDVKRKGTYEHAPPGERAPLGWHQNLSALVVPKVTEKVLLEDAPIAETVRNWPDFMDFMLRTKVPRNSYLALRIGEEQTRLQNTTRYYVAEGGGNLIKWMPPLADWKEWRSIGIDAGWGVQVCNDIKDAGRLPVDFEYYIREVEKRVLILK
;
A
#
# COMPACT_ATOMS: atom_id res chain seq x y z
N MET A 1 1.66 -28.63 -6.72
CA MET A 1 1.12 -27.84 -5.59
C MET A 1 -0.20 -28.45 -5.15
N ARG A 2 -0.71 -28.11 -3.97
CA ARG A 2 -2.05 -28.54 -3.50
C ARG A 2 -3.12 -27.45 -3.72
N ASP A 3 -2.81 -26.46 -4.56
CA ASP A 3 -3.55 -25.22 -4.69
C ASP A 3 -4.41 -25.19 -5.96
N TYR A 4 -5.67 -24.81 -5.77
CA TYR A 4 -6.69 -24.71 -6.82
C TYR A 4 -7.22 -23.29 -6.84
N ILE A 5 -6.96 -22.58 -7.94
CA ILE A 5 -7.39 -21.20 -8.13
C ILE A 5 -8.84 -21.22 -8.59
N TYR A 6 -9.70 -20.39 -8.02
CA TYR A 6 -11.12 -20.37 -8.37
C TYR A 6 -11.74 -18.98 -8.25
N ASP A 7 -12.88 -18.83 -8.90
CA ASP A 7 -13.70 -17.62 -8.91
C ASP A 7 -15.15 -17.98 -9.24
N LEU A 8 -16.11 -17.17 -8.78
CA LEU A 8 -17.55 -17.37 -8.99
C LEU A 8 -18.22 -16.22 -9.73
N GLU A 9 -19.18 -16.55 -10.58
CA GLU A 9 -20.12 -15.57 -11.13
C GLU A 9 -21.56 -15.87 -10.74
N THR A 10 -22.31 -14.82 -10.40
CA THR A 10 -23.70 -14.93 -9.92
C THR A 10 -24.63 -13.94 -10.61
N TYR A 11 -25.61 -14.48 -11.33
CA TYR A 11 -26.75 -13.80 -11.96
C TYR A 11 -28.06 -14.44 -11.48
N VAL A 12 -29.19 -13.79 -11.78
CA VAL A 12 -30.51 -14.21 -11.26
C VAL A 12 -30.83 -15.68 -11.56
N ASN A 13 -30.50 -16.15 -12.75
CA ASN A 13 -30.76 -17.51 -13.22
C ASN A 13 -29.51 -18.29 -13.63
N VAL A 14 -28.30 -17.77 -13.34
CA VAL A 14 -27.04 -18.44 -13.68
C VAL A 14 -26.01 -18.25 -12.57
N PHE A 15 -25.41 -19.34 -12.14
CA PHE A 15 -24.25 -19.41 -11.28
C PHE A 15 -23.16 -20.20 -12.01
N THR A 16 -21.94 -19.67 -12.06
CA THR A 16 -20.78 -20.41 -12.59
C THR A 16 -19.65 -20.47 -11.58
N MET A 17 -18.90 -21.56 -11.62
CA MET A 17 -17.67 -21.72 -10.89
C MET A 17 -16.59 -22.20 -11.85
N ALA A 18 -15.54 -21.40 -12.00
CA ALA A 18 -14.33 -21.79 -12.72
C ALA A 18 -13.24 -22.19 -11.72
N VAL A 19 -12.46 -23.21 -12.06
CA VAL A 19 -11.33 -23.67 -11.24
C VAL A 19 -10.16 -24.03 -12.14
N GLU A 20 -8.96 -23.65 -11.74
CA GLU A 20 -7.72 -24.06 -12.38
C GLU A 20 -6.71 -24.55 -11.34
N HIS A 21 -6.11 -25.72 -11.58
CA HIS A 21 -5.01 -26.18 -10.73
C HIS A 21 -3.76 -25.33 -10.97
N ALA A 22 -3.05 -24.98 -9.89
CA ALA A 22 -1.91 -24.07 -9.96
C ALA A 22 -0.82 -24.54 -10.93
N ASP A 23 -0.56 -25.84 -11.06
CA ASP A 23 0.61 -26.34 -11.83
C ASP A 23 0.31 -27.21 -13.04
N SER A 24 -0.80 -27.95 -13.05
CA SER A 24 -0.99 -29.04 -14.03
C SER A 24 -1.72 -28.63 -15.31
N GLY A 25 -2.18 -27.38 -15.39
CA GLY A 25 -3.03 -26.89 -16.48
C GLY A 25 -4.45 -27.46 -16.49
N LEU A 26 -4.81 -28.29 -15.50
CA LEU A 26 -6.17 -28.82 -15.36
C LEU A 26 -7.14 -27.69 -15.01
N ARG A 27 -8.28 -27.67 -15.73
CA ARG A 27 -9.34 -26.67 -15.60
C ARG A 27 -10.69 -27.36 -15.45
N TRP A 28 -11.55 -26.77 -14.62
CA TRP A 28 -12.94 -27.18 -14.42
C TRP A 28 -13.84 -25.96 -14.59
N SER A 29 -15.05 -26.20 -15.11
CA SER A 29 -16.08 -25.18 -15.23
C SER A 29 -17.42 -25.83 -14.91
N PHE A 30 -18.10 -25.30 -13.91
CA PHE A 30 -19.39 -25.77 -13.44
C PHE A 30 -20.47 -24.72 -13.66
N GLU A 31 -21.71 -25.17 -13.77
CA GLU A 31 -22.86 -24.34 -14.05
C GLU A 31 -24.09 -24.80 -13.26
N ILE A 32 -24.73 -23.85 -12.57
CA ILE A 32 -26.08 -24.00 -12.04
C ILE A 32 -26.93 -22.91 -12.68
N SER A 33 -27.87 -23.29 -13.54
CA SER A 33 -28.69 -22.43 -14.37
C SER A 33 -30.06 -23.07 -14.62
N ASP A 34 -30.88 -22.42 -15.43
CA ASP A 34 -32.12 -23.00 -15.94
C ASP A 34 -31.88 -24.22 -16.88
N TRP A 35 -30.65 -24.40 -17.38
CA TRP A 35 -30.31 -25.41 -18.38
C TRP A 35 -29.39 -26.52 -17.85
N CYS A 36 -28.62 -26.24 -16.80
CA CYS A 36 -27.67 -27.17 -16.21
C CYS A 36 -27.68 -27.04 -14.69
N ASN A 37 -27.51 -28.11 -13.93
CA ASN A 37 -27.40 -28.00 -12.47
C ASN A 37 -26.29 -28.93 -11.94
N ASP A 38 -25.07 -28.40 -11.95
CA ASP A 38 -23.86 -29.06 -11.47
C ASP A 38 -23.68 -28.97 -9.95
N SER A 39 -24.73 -28.69 -9.18
CA SER A 39 -24.61 -28.52 -7.71
C SER A 39 -24.01 -29.73 -7.02
N LYS A 40 -24.37 -30.94 -7.45
CA LYS A 40 -23.85 -32.20 -6.88
C LYS A 40 -22.40 -32.43 -7.28
N GLU A 41 -22.05 -32.09 -8.51
CA GLU A 41 -20.73 -32.19 -9.10
C GLU A 41 -19.75 -31.23 -8.42
N ILE A 42 -20.18 -29.99 -8.16
CA ILE A 42 -19.42 -29.01 -7.37
C ILE A 42 -19.16 -29.57 -5.97
N ILE A 43 -20.17 -30.09 -5.29
CA ILE A 43 -20.01 -30.63 -3.93
C ILE A 43 -19.08 -31.85 -3.93
N ALA A 44 -19.22 -32.75 -4.90
CA ALA A 44 -18.33 -33.90 -5.07
C ALA A 44 -16.88 -33.47 -5.35
N PHE A 45 -16.69 -32.43 -6.17
CA PHE A 45 -15.37 -31.86 -6.43
C PHE A 45 -14.76 -31.23 -5.18
N LEU A 46 -15.52 -30.46 -4.40
CA LEU A 46 -15.07 -29.88 -3.14
C LEU A 46 -14.74 -30.97 -2.10
N GLN A 47 -15.51 -32.06 -2.05
CA GLN A 47 -15.22 -33.22 -1.21
C GLN A 47 -13.90 -33.88 -1.64
N TRP A 48 -13.69 -34.06 -2.94
CA TRP A 48 -12.43 -34.58 -3.47
C TRP A 48 -11.23 -33.69 -3.10
N LEU A 49 -11.36 -32.36 -3.24
CA LEU A 49 -10.32 -31.41 -2.82
C LEU A 49 -9.99 -31.55 -1.32
N LYS A 50 -11.03 -31.62 -0.48
CA LYS A 50 -10.87 -31.84 0.96
C LYS A 50 -10.11 -33.13 1.27
N ASP A 51 -10.48 -34.23 0.61
CA ASP A 51 -9.87 -35.55 0.84
C ASP A 51 -8.40 -35.60 0.41
N GLN A 52 -8.01 -34.77 -0.57
CA GLN A 52 -6.60 -34.60 -0.98
C GLN A 52 -5.82 -33.60 -0.11
N GLY A 53 -6.45 -32.98 0.89
CA GLY A 53 -5.84 -31.91 1.67
C GLY A 53 -5.52 -30.66 0.84
N ALA A 54 -6.25 -30.44 -0.24
CA ALA A 54 -6.07 -29.31 -1.14
C ALA A 54 -6.58 -28.00 -0.51
N ARG A 55 -6.13 -26.89 -1.09
CA ARG A 55 -6.50 -25.53 -0.69
C ARG A 55 -7.02 -24.77 -1.91
N MET A 56 -8.09 -24.02 -1.70
CA MET A 56 -8.65 -23.16 -2.73
C MET A 56 -8.13 -21.73 -2.56
N VAL A 57 -7.70 -21.12 -3.65
CA VAL A 57 -7.12 -19.78 -3.69
C VAL A 57 -8.02 -18.88 -4.52
N GLY A 58 -8.40 -17.73 -3.98
CA GLY A 58 -9.20 -16.75 -4.71
C GLY A 58 -8.81 -15.31 -4.39
N PHE A 59 -9.52 -14.37 -5.00
CA PHE A 59 -9.33 -12.94 -4.79
C PHE A 59 -10.56 -12.35 -4.07
N ASN A 60 -10.42 -12.01 -2.79
CA ASN A 60 -11.52 -11.59 -1.91
C ASN A 60 -12.53 -12.71 -1.62
N ASN A 61 -12.10 -13.96 -1.78
CA ASN A 61 -12.97 -15.13 -1.69
C ASN A 61 -13.50 -15.38 -0.28
N LEU A 62 -12.78 -15.02 0.77
CA LEU A 62 -13.29 -15.18 2.15
C LEU A 62 -14.47 -14.25 2.45
N ALA A 63 -14.55 -13.11 1.77
CA ALA A 63 -15.60 -12.11 1.96
C ALA A 63 -16.77 -12.28 0.99
N PHE A 64 -16.62 -13.03 -0.10
CA PHE A 64 -17.62 -13.16 -1.14
C PHE A 64 -17.86 -14.61 -1.58
N ASP A 65 -16.91 -15.21 -2.30
CA ASP A 65 -17.09 -16.50 -2.97
C ASP A 65 -17.32 -17.67 -2.02
N TYR A 66 -16.46 -17.76 -1.00
CA TYR A 66 -16.45 -18.89 -0.09
C TYR A 66 -17.74 -19.00 0.75
N PRO A 67 -18.30 -17.91 1.31
CA PRO A 67 -19.62 -17.96 1.93
C PRO A 67 -20.75 -18.54 1.04
N ILE A 68 -20.69 -18.32 -0.28
CA ILE A 68 -21.66 -18.86 -1.24
C ILE A 68 -21.44 -20.37 -1.42
N LEU A 69 -20.20 -20.80 -1.68
CA LEU A 69 -19.86 -22.23 -1.77
C LEU A 69 -20.14 -22.98 -0.47
N HIS A 70 -19.86 -22.37 0.67
CA HIS A 70 -20.13 -22.96 1.97
C HIS A 70 -21.63 -23.19 2.15
N MET A 71 -22.48 -22.23 1.75
CA MET A 71 -23.93 -22.42 1.77
C MET A 71 -24.37 -23.58 0.87
N LEU A 72 -23.85 -23.66 -0.36
CA LEU A 72 -24.12 -24.76 -1.28
C LEU A 72 -23.78 -26.13 -0.67
N VAL A 73 -22.58 -26.26 -0.08
CA VAL A 73 -22.16 -27.50 0.59
C VAL A 73 -23.08 -27.86 1.76
N ARG A 74 -23.50 -26.87 2.56
CA ARG A 74 -24.40 -27.08 3.70
C ARG A 74 -25.80 -27.50 3.29
N MET A 75 -26.28 -27.02 2.15
CA MET A 75 -27.60 -27.37 1.59
C MET A 75 -27.59 -28.73 0.89
N GLY A 76 -26.45 -29.17 0.35
CA GLY A 76 -26.33 -30.43 -0.41
C GLY A 76 -26.85 -30.35 -1.86
N HIS A 77 -27.57 -29.29 -2.20
CA HIS A 77 -28.11 -28.94 -3.52
C HIS A 77 -28.58 -27.48 -3.49
N SER A 78 -28.58 -26.78 -4.62
CA SER A 78 -29.15 -25.43 -4.75
C SER A 78 -29.54 -25.12 -6.20
N ASP A 79 -30.32 -24.05 -6.38
CA ASP A 79 -30.55 -23.37 -7.66
C ASP A 79 -29.79 -22.04 -7.73
N ALA A 80 -29.74 -21.45 -8.94
CA ALA A 80 -29.02 -20.21 -9.21
C ALA A 80 -29.60 -19.01 -8.45
N LEU A 81 -30.93 -18.91 -8.36
CA LEU A 81 -31.62 -17.79 -7.71
C LEU A 81 -31.25 -17.73 -6.22
N THR A 82 -31.21 -18.87 -5.55
CA THR A 82 -30.84 -18.98 -4.13
C THR A 82 -29.38 -18.55 -3.90
N LEU A 83 -28.46 -18.98 -4.76
CA LEU A 83 -27.05 -18.57 -4.69
C LEU A 83 -26.88 -17.08 -5.00
N TYR A 84 -27.64 -16.55 -5.95
CA TYR A 84 -27.69 -15.12 -6.27
C TYR A 84 -28.21 -14.29 -5.09
N GLN A 85 -29.30 -14.71 -4.43
CA GLN A 85 -29.83 -14.05 -3.24
C GLN A 85 -28.80 -14.01 -2.10
N LYS A 86 -28.04 -15.09 -1.92
CA LYS A 86 -26.92 -15.11 -0.97
C LYS A 86 -25.82 -14.12 -1.37
N ALA A 87 -25.47 -14.03 -2.66
CA ALA A 87 -24.52 -13.06 -3.14
C ALA A 87 -25.00 -11.61 -2.90
N GLN A 88 -26.28 -11.32 -3.15
CA GLN A 88 -26.87 -10.00 -2.87
C GLN A 88 -26.86 -9.69 -1.37
N SER A 89 -27.21 -10.65 -0.50
CA SER A 89 -27.18 -10.43 0.95
C SER A 89 -25.78 -10.09 1.46
N ILE A 90 -24.74 -10.71 0.86
CA ILE A 90 -23.35 -10.37 1.15
C ILE A 90 -23.06 -8.93 0.76
N ILE A 91 -23.39 -8.54 -0.48
CA ILE A 91 -23.12 -7.19 -1.00
C ILE A 91 -23.85 -6.11 -0.18
N GLU A 92 -25.11 -6.33 0.16
CA GLU A 92 -25.94 -5.39 0.93
C GLU A 92 -25.42 -5.19 2.36
N THR A 93 -24.87 -6.23 2.98
CA THR A 93 -24.36 -6.18 4.36
C THR A 93 -22.92 -5.66 4.46
N GLN A 94 -22.15 -5.57 3.36
CA GLN A 94 -20.75 -5.13 3.39
C GLN A 94 -20.52 -3.75 4.02
N ASN A 95 -21.50 -2.85 4.02
CA ASN A 95 -21.36 -1.52 4.63
C ASN A 95 -21.78 -1.47 6.10
N ASN A 96 -22.68 -2.36 6.53
CA ASN A 96 -23.34 -2.31 7.84
C ASN A 96 -22.85 -3.40 8.80
N ASP A 97 -22.58 -4.60 8.29
CA ASP A 97 -22.06 -5.74 9.05
C ASP A 97 -21.19 -6.62 8.15
N LYS A 98 -19.89 -6.29 8.10
CA LYS A 98 -18.91 -7.00 7.27
C LYS A 98 -18.65 -8.45 7.70
N TRP A 99 -19.13 -8.85 8.88
CA TRP A 99 -18.85 -10.16 9.46
C TRP A 99 -20.05 -11.11 9.40
N ALA A 100 -21.24 -10.61 9.07
CA ALA A 100 -22.51 -11.36 9.04
C ALA A 100 -22.44 -12.68 8.26
N HIS A 101 -21.61 -12.76 7.22
CA HIS A 101 -21.50 -13.92 6.35
C HIS A 101 -20.12 -14.59 6.38
N GLN A 102 -19.24 -14.17 7.27
CA GLN A 102 -17.90 -14.74 7.36
C GLN A 102 -17.95 -16.16 7.91
N VAL A 103 -17.38 -17.12 7.17
CA VAL A 103 -17.25 -18.51 7.63
C VAL A 103 -16.02 -18.65 8.52
N LYS A 104 -16.22 -19.15 9.75
CA LYS A 104 -15.14 -19.38 10.72
C LYS A 104 -14.17 -20.42 10.19
N LEU A 105 -12.89 -20.32 10.57
CA LEU A 105 -11.85 -21.24 10.14
C LEU A 105 -12.19 -22.71 10.44
N SER A 106 -12.74 -23.00 11.63
CA SER A 106 -13.18 -24.34 12.05
C SER A 106 -14.28 -24.94 11.19
N ASP A 107 -15.08 -24.08 10.55
CA ASP A 107 -16.25 -24.48 9.79
C ASP A 107 -15.93 -24.59 8.30
N ARG A 108 -14.70 -24.22 7.88
CA ARG A 108 -14.31 -24.27 6.48
C ARG A 108 -14.22 -25.73 6.02
N PHE A 109 -15.04 -26.07 5.04
CA PHE A 109 -15.08 -27.39 4.42
C PHE A 109 -13.81 -27.75 3.64
N VAL A 110 -13.23 -26.77 2.93
CA VAL A 110 -11.93 -26.86 2.23
C VAL A 110 -11.09 -25.66 2.67
N GLU A 111 -9.78 -25.84 2.85
CA GLU A 111 -8.87 -24.75 3.21
C GLU A 111 -8.95 -23.61 2.19
N GLN A 112 -8.93 -22.36 2.65
CA GLN A 112 -9.08 -21.16 1.82
C GLN A 112 -7.88 -20.24 1.97
N LEU A 113 -7.40 -19.72 0.84
CA LEU A 113 -6.36 -18.70 0.74
C LEU A 113 -6.89 -17.50 -0.05
N ASP A 114 -6.84 -16.32 0.57
CA ASP A 114 -7.37 -15.09 0.01
C ASP A 114 -6.25 -14.10 -0.28
N LEU A 115 -5.95 -13.93 -1.57
CA LEU A 115 -4.90 -13.02 -2.03
C LEU A 115 -5.23 -11.56 -1.67
N PHE A 116 -6.50 -11.19 -1.58
CA PHE A 116 -6.92 -9.84 -1.20
C PHE A 116 -6.54 -9.53 0.25
N LYS A 117 -6.70 -10.50 1.16
CA LYS A 117 -6.33 -10.38 2.58
C LYS A 117 -4.82 -10.39 2.79
N ILE A 118 -4.10 -11.28 2.11
CA ILE A 118 -2.62 -11.38 2.16
C ILE A 118 -1.98 -10.04 1.79
N HIS A 119 -2.48 -9.39 0.73
CA HIS A 119 -1.98 -8.10 0.26
C HIS A 119 -2.58 -6.89 0.98
N HIS A 120 -3.42 -7.11 2.00
CA HIS A 120 -4.06 -6.05 2.81
C HIS A 120 -4.92 -5.09 1.97
N PHE A 121 -5.55 -5.59 0.90
CA PHE A 121 -6.42 -4.80 0.03
C PHE A 121 -7.80 -4.54 0.67
N ASP A 122 -8.11 -5.17 1.80
CA ASP A 122 -9.25 -4.84 2.64
C ASP A 122 -9.07 -3.54 3.44
N ASN A 123 -7.87 -2.95 3.39
CA ASN A 123 -7.64 -1.57 3.79
C ASN A 123 -8.05 -0.61 2.66
N MET A 124 -8.95 0.33 2.95
CA MET A 124 -9.45 1.30 1.98
C MET A 124 -8.35 2.08 1.23
N ALA A 125 -7.22 2.40 1.88
CA ALA A 125 -6.11 3.11 1.26
C ALA A 125 -5.31 2.24 0.27
N ARG A 126 -5.46 0.91 0.36
CA ARG A 126 -4.79 -0.08 -0.50
C ARG A 126 -5.77 -0.86 -1.38
N ALA A 127 -7.06 -0.55 -1.29
CA ALA A 127 -8.09 -1.30 -1.97
C ALA A 127 -7.88 -1.27 -3.48
N THR A 128 -7.81 -2.46 -4.08
CA THR A 128 -7.60 -2.64 -5.51
C THR A 128 -8.47 -3.78 -6.02
N SER A 129 -8.81 -3.78 -7.31
CA SER A 129 -9.59 -4.83 -7.94
C SER A 129 -8.70 -5.71 -8.81
N LEU A 130 -9.15 -6.92 -9.12
CA LEU A 130 -8.45 -7.81 -10.03
C LEU A 130 -8.12 -7.11 -11.37
N LYS A 131 -9.05 -6.34 -11.93
CA LYS A 131 -8.85 -5.55 -13.16
C LYS A 131 -7.73 -4.50 -13.09
N VAL A 132 -7.49 -3.96 -11.91
CA VAL A 132 -6.35 -3.06 -11.69
C VAL A 132 -5.06 -3.87 -11.59
N LEU A 133 -5.12 -5.05 -10.98
CA LEU A 133 -3.98 -5.97 -10.94
C LEU A 133 -3.64 -6.49 -12.33
N GLU A 134 -4.61 -6.80 -13.20
CA GLU A 134 -4.40 -7.18 -14.60
C GLU A 134 -3.57 -6.12 -15.33
N PHE A 135 -3.91 -4.83 -15.17
CA PHE A 135 -3.09 -3.73 -15.67
C PHE A 135 -1.69 -3.72 -15.07
N ASN A 136 -1.57 -3.78 -13.74
CA ASN A 136 -0.27 -3.71 -13.04
C ASN A 136 0.62 -4.95 -13.31
N MET A 137 0.03 -6.10 -13.59
CA MET A 137 0.71 -7.33 -14.01
C MET A 137 1.05 -7.33 -15.51
N ARG A 138 0.59 -6.30 -16.25
CA ARG A 138 0.80 -6.13 -17.69
C ARG A 138 0.17 -7.28 -18.49
N SER A 139 -1.01 -7.74 -18.06
CA SER A 139 -1.77 -8.81 -18.72
C SER A 139 -2.20 -8.42 -20.13
N GLU A 140 -2.31 -9.40 -21.03
CA GLU A 140 -2.65 -9.17 -22.43
C GLU A 140 -4.03 -8.52 -22.58
N THR A 141 -5.02 -9.01 -21.84
CA THR A 141 -6.39 -8.47 -21.82
C THR A 141 -6.76 -7.96 -20.44
N ILE A 142 -7.64 -6.95 -20.40
CA ILE A 142 -8.36 -6.49 -19.22
C ILE A 142 -9.84 -6.52 -19.54
N GLU A 143 -10.60 -7.36 -18.84
CA GLU A 143 -12.01 -7.61 -19.16
C GLU A 143 -12.90 -7.24 -17.96
N ASP A 144 -13.89 -6.35 -18.13
CA ASP A 144 -14.97 -6.18 -17.14
C ASP A 144 -16.09 -7.21 -17.39
N LEU A 145 -17.02 -7.31 -16.45
CA LEU A 145 -18.18 -8.19 -16.56
C LEU A 145 -18.89 -8.02 -17.92
N PRO A 146 -19.21 -9.12 -18.62
CA PRO A 146 -19.81 -9.05 -19.95
C PRO A 146 -21.28 -8.61 -19.94
N PHE A 147 -21.95 -8.71 -18.78
CA PHE A 147 -23.37 -8.37 -18.62
C PHE A 147 -23.61 -7.58 -17.33
N ASP A 148 -24.62 -6.71 -17.35
CA ASP A 148 -25.00 -5.91 -16.17
C ASP A 148 -25.46 -6.81 -15.01
N VAL A 149 -24.98 -6.50 -13.80
CA VAL A 149 -25.32 -7.24 -12.58
C VAL A 149 -26.85 -7.23 -12.35
N GLY A 150 -27.40 -8.39 -12.00
CA GLY A 150 -28.84 -8.56 -11.71
C GLY A 150 -29.71 -8.78 -12.95
N THR A 151 -29.11 -8.92 -14.13
CA THR A 151 -29.82 -9.38 -15.32
C THR A 151 -30.12 -10.88 -15.25
N THR A 152 -31.17 -11.29 -15.97
CA THR A 152 -31.43 -12.69 -16.30
C THR A 152 -30.77 -12.97 -17.65
N LEU A 153 -29.93 -14.00 -17.71
CA LEU A 153 -29.15 -14.32 -18.90
C LEU A 153 -29.90 -15.31 -19.79
N THR A 154 -29.56 -15.32 -21.09
CA THR A 154 -30.01 -16.35 -22.05
C THR A 154 -29.01 -17.51 -22.14
N ALA A 155 -29.43 -18.63 -22.73
CA ALA A 155 -28.57 -19.80 -22.89
C ALA A 155 -27.28 -19.49 -23.67
N GLU A 156 -27.35 -18.60 -24.66
CA GLU A 156 -26.23 -18.18 -25.50
C GLU A 156 -25.25 -17.26 -24.76
N GLN A 157 -25.71 -16.57 -23.71
CA GLN A 157 -24.88 -15.71 -22.88
C GLN A 157 -24.05 -16.51 -21.86
N VAL A 158 -24.50 -17.70 -21.45
CA VAL A 158 -23.80 -18.53 -20.47
C VAL A 158 -22.38 -18.91 -20.91
N PRO A 159 -22.12 -19.36 -22.16
CA PRO A 159 -20.75 -19.59 -22.62
C PRO A 159 -19.86 -18.34 -22.65
N VAL A 160 -20.42 -17.13 -22.76
CA VAL A 160 -19.66 -15.88 -22.64
C VAL A 160 -19.26 -15.66 -21.18
N LEU A 161 -20.20 -15.85 -20.25
CA LEU A 161 -19.94 -15.72 -18.81
C LEU A 161 -18.89 -16.74 -18.33
N LYS A 162 -18.97 -18.00 -18.76
CA LYS A 162 -17.99 -19.04 -18.40
C LYS A 162 -16.59 -18.72 -18.91
N ARG A 163 -16.46 -18.08 -20.08
CA ARG A 163 -15.18 -17.61 -20.61
C ARG A 163 -14.60 -16.48 -19.76
N TYR A 164 -15.43 -15.52 -19.37
CA TYR A 164 -15.06 -14.44 -18.45
C TYR A 164 -14.59 -14.98 -17.09
N ASN A 165 -15.37 -15.87 -16.47
CA ASN A 165 -15.03 -16.47 -15.18
C ASN A 165 -13.70 -17.26 -15.25
N ALA A 166 -13.45 -17.97 -16.37
CA ALA A 166 -12.15 -18.63 -16.59
C ALA A 166 -10.97 -17.64 -16.79
N HIS A 167 -11.23 -16.47 -17.38
CA HIS A 167 -10.24 -15.38 -17.47
C HIS A 167 -9.87 -14.87 -16.07
N ASP A 168 -10.85 -14.59 -15.20
CA ASP A 168 -10.61 -14.11 -13.83
C ASP A 168 -9.83 -15.13 -12.98
N VAL A 169 -10.09 -16.44 -13.16
CA VAL A 169 -9.27 -17.50 -12.57
C VAL A 169 -7.83 -17.47 -13.10
N THR A 170 -7.65 -17.25 -14.41
CA THR A 170 -6.31 -17.17 -15.02
C THR A 170 -5.53 -15.97 -14.49
N GLU A 171 -6.17 -14.81 -14.34
CA GLU A 171 -5.55 -13.60 -13.79
C GLU A 171 -5.28 -13.72 -12.29
N THR A 172 -6.19 -14.33 -11.54
CA THR A 172 -5.95 -14.68 -10.13
C THR A 172 -4.77 -15.64 -9.98
N LYS A 173 -4.62 -16.60 -10.89
CA LYS A 173 -3.48 -17.53 -10.92
C LYS A 173 -2.16 -16.81 -11.20
N LYS A 174 -2.13 -15.87 -12.15
CA LYS A 174 -0.94 -15.01 -12.39
C LYS A 174 -0.57 -14.26 -11.11
N PHE A 175 -1.55 -13.68 -10.42
CA PHE A 175 -1.31 -12.96 -9.17
C PHE A 175 -0.88 -13.87 -8.01
N TYR A 176 -1.42 -15.10 -7.94
CA TYR A 176 -0.99 -16.14 -7.00
C TYR A 176 0.51 -16.41 -7.13
N PHE A 177 1.03 -16.57 -8.36
CA PHE A 177 2.47 -16.78 -8.59
C PHE A 177 3.32 -15.59 -8.14
N LYS A 178 2.82 -14.35 -8.32
CA LYS A 178 3.45 -13.13 -7.79
C LYS A 178 3.38 -13.01 -6.27
N SER A 179 2.58 -13.86 -5.61
CA SER A 179 2.34 -13.87 -4.17
C SER A 179 3.04 -15.01 -3.45
N LEU A 180 3.74 -15.91 -4.15
CA LEU A 180 4.31 -17.14 -3.57
C LEU A 180 5.25 -16.89 -2.39
N GLU A 181 6.10 -15.86 -2.44
CA GLU A 181 6.98 -15.54 -1.31
C GLU A 181 6.17 -15.11 -0.06
N MET A 182 5.10 -14.34 -0.25
CA MET A 182 4.20 -13.95 0.84
C MET A 182 3.41 -15.13 1.40
N ILE A 183 3.06 -16.10 0.55
CA ILE A 183 2.35 -17.33 0.94
C ILE A 183 3.28 -18.24 1.73
N ARG A 184 4.49 -18.50 1.21
CA ARG A 184 5.52 -19.30 1.90
C ARG A 184 5.87 -18.72 3.27
N PHE A 185 6.03 -17.40 3.34
CA PHE A 185 6.23 -16.70 4.62
C PHE A 185 5.13 -17.06 5.64
N ARG A 186 3.86 -17.10 5.23
CA ARG A 186 2.74 -17.45 6.11
C ARG A 186 2.68 -18.94 6.44
N GLU A 187 3.07 -19.81 5.51
CA GLU A 187 3.17 -21.26 5.73
C GLU A 187 4.25 -21.60 6.77
N GLU A 188 5.41 -20.95 6.65
CA GLU A 188 6.52 -21.08 7.61
C GLU A 188 6.09 -20.61 9.01
N LEU A 189 5.44 -19.45 9.11
CA LEU A 189 4.94 -18.94 10.40
C LEU A 189 3.84 -19.84 10.99
N THR A 190 2.91 -20.31 10.16
CA THR A 190 1.80 -21.18 10.58
C THR A 190 2.33 -22.48 11.17
N THR A 191 3.29 -23.11 10.48
CA THR A 191 3.95 -24.32 10.94
C THR A 191 4.73 -24.09 12.24
N LYS A 192 5.51 -23.01 12.30
CA LYS A 192 6.40 -22.73 13.42
C LYS A 192 5.65 -22.37 14.71
N HIS A 193 4.55 -21.64 14.60
CA HIS A 193 3.81 -21.12 15.74
C HIS A 193 2.53 -21.91 16.06
N GLN A 194 2.20 -22.93 15.26
CA GLN A 194 1.00 -23.76 15.40
C GLN A 194 -0.29 -22.92 15.49
N GLN A 195 -0.33 -21.85 14.70
CA GLN A 195 -1.45 -20.90 14.62
C GLN A 195 -1.64 -20.48 13.16
N ASP A 196 -2.88 -20.35 12.70
CA ASP A 196 -3.14 -19.96 11.31
C ASP A 196 -2.74 -18.50 11.05
N PHE A 197 -1.78 -18.29 10.13
CA PHE A 197 -1.41 -16.99 9.57
C PHE A 197 -1.75 -16.84 8.09
N MET A 198 -2.34 -17.85 7.46
CA MET A 198 -2.46 -17.97 6.00
C MET A 198 -3.19 -16.79 5.35
N ASN A 199 -4.16 -16.21 6.05
CA ASN A 199 -4.94 -15.08 5.56
C ASN A 199 -4.70 -13.77 6.34
N HIS A 200 -3.65 -13.71 7.18
CA HIS A 200 -3.30 -12.48 7.86
C HIS A 200 -2.54 -11.54 6.94
N SER A 201 -2.87 -10.24 7.00
CA SER A 201 -2.02 -9.19 6.42
C SER A 201 -0.74 -9.02 7.22
N ASP A 202 0.31 -8.49 6.60
CA ASP A 202 1.60 -8.25 7.27
C ASP A 202 1.46 -7.47 8.60
N PRO A 203 0.69 -6.36 8.69
CA PRO A 203 0.45 -5.69 9.97
C PRO A 203 -0.28 -6.57 10.99
N LYS A 204 -1.16 -7.47 10.55
CA LYS A 204 -1.89 -8.37 11.44
C LYS A 204 -0.99 -9.49 11.97
N ILE A 205 -0.07 -10.01 11.16
CA ILE A 205 0.98 -10.94 11.59
C ILE A 205 1.81 -10.30 12.69
N GLY A 206 2.31 -9.08 12.47
CA GLY A 206 3.10 -8.34 13.45
C GLY A 206 2.34 -8.09 14.77
N GLU A 207 1.09 -7.65 14.67
CA GLU A 207 0.22 -7.44 15.82
C GLU A 207 0.03 -8.73 16.62
N ASN A 208 -0.38 -9.82 15.98
CA ASN A 208 -0.63 -11.10 16.65
C ASN A 208 0.63 -11.65 17.30
N TYR A 209 1.79 -11.58 16.62
CA TYR A 209 3.04 -12.09 17.18
C TYR A 209 3.47 -11.33 18.44
N PHE A 210 3.33 -10.00 18.44
CA PHE A 210 3.63 -9.20 19.63
C PHE A 210 2.66 -9.58 20.77
N ILE A 211 1.36 -9.70 20.49
CA ILE A 211 0.36 -10.15 21.49
C ILE A 211 0.75 -11.50 22.11
N MET A 212 1.14 -12.47 21.29
CA MET A 212 1.57 -13.78 21.79
C MET A 212 2.75 -13.67 22.77
N GLU A 213 3.72 -12.79 22.50
CA GLU A 213 4.88 -12.60 23.37
C GLU A 213 4.53 -11.83 24.65
N LEU A 214 3.54 -10.94 24.62
CA LEU A 214 2.98 -10.29 25.80
C LEU A 214 2.24 -11.29 26.69
N GLU A 215 1.36 -12.10 26.10
CA GLU A 215 0.58 -13.11 26.82
C GLU A 215 1.48 -14.19 27.44
N LYS A 216 2.54 -14.62 26.72
CA LYS A 216 3.57 -15.52 27.28
C LYS A 216 4.30 -14.92 28.48
N ALA A 217 4.41 -13.60 28.55
CA ALA A 217 4.99 -12.88 29.68
C ALA A 217 3.98 -12.57 30.80
N GLY A 218 2.74 -13.08 30.68
CA GLY A 218 1.68 -12.87 31.68
C GLY A 218 0.94 -11.54 31.55
N VAL A 219 1.16 -10.78 30.47
CA VAL A 219 0.40 -9.54 30.21
C VAL A 219 -0.95 -9.90 29.61
N GLN A 220 -2.03 -9.55 30.30
CA GLN A 220 -3.38 -9.79 29.82
C GLN A 220 -3.77 -8.74 28.76
N CYS A 221 -3.93 -9.18 27.50
CA CYS A 221 -4.30 -8.32 26.36
C CYS A 221 -5.81 -8.24 26.09
N TYR A 222 -6.60 -9.20 26.58
CA TYR A 222 -8.03 -9.31 26.34
C TYR A 222 -8.82 -9.53 27.63
N ASP A 223 -10.04 -9.00 27.67
CA ASP A 223 -11.08 -9.41 28.61
C ASP A 223 -11.97 -10.48 27.95
N TYR A 224 -12.46 -11.43 28.73
CA TYR A 224 -13.28 -12.55 28.24
C TYR A 224 -14.67 -12.48 28.86
N GLY A 225 -15.71 -12.46 28.01
CA GLY A 225 -17.11 -12.41 28.42
C GLY A 225 -18.00 -13.33 27.58
N PRO A 226 -19.32 -13.31 27.82
CA PRO A 226 -20.29 -14.17 27.13
C PRO A 226 -20.29 -13.98 25.60
N ASP A 227 -20.05 -12.75 25.14
CA ASP A 227 -20.04 -12.37 23.73
C ASP A 227 -18.66 -12.55 23.06
N GLY A 228 -17.71 -13.17 23.76
CA GLY A 228 -16.35 -13.43 23.27
C GLY A 228 -15.30 -12.58 23.96
N ARG A 229 -14.18 -12.33 23.26
CA ARG A 229 -13.05 -11.54 23.78
C ARG A 229 -13.13 -10.09 23.32
N THR A 230 -12.84 -9.16 24.22
CA THR A 230 -12.71 -7.74 23.91
C THR A 230 -11.28 -7.27 24.18
N PRO A 231 -10.67 -6.46 23.30
CA PRO A 231 -9.32 -5.96 23.53
C PRO A 231 -9.32 -5.04 24.75
N ARG A 232 -8.35 -5.23 25.66
CA ARG A 232 -8.07 -4.24 26.70
C ARG A 232 -7.44 -3.03 26.03
N GLN A 233 -7.86 -1.83 26.45
CA GLN A 233 -7.49 -0.59 25.79
C GLN A 233 -7.40 0.56 26.79
N THR A 234 -6.60 1.57 26.48
CA THR A 234 -6.59 2.85 27.20
C THR A 234 -7.25 3.90 26.33
N ARG A 235 -8.55 4.09 26.54
CA ARG A 235 -9.32 5.15 25.87
C ARG A 235 -9.11 6.46 26.61
N ARG A 236 -8.97 7.56 25.87
CA ARG A 236 -8.75 8.89 26.42
C ARG A 236 -9.77 9.85 25.82
N ALA A 237 -10.48 10.59 26.67
CA ALA A 237 -11.38 11.64 26.22
C ALA A 237 -10.59 12.84 25.67
N SER A 238 -9.42 13.11 26.25
CA SER A 238 -8.50 14.16 25.80
C SER A 238 -7.05 13.79 26.14
N ILE A 239 -6.11 14.47 25.48
CA ILE A 239 -4.66 14.33 25.66
C ILE A 239 -4.06 15.72 25.76
N ALA A 240 -3.45 16.06 26.90
CA ALA A 240 -2.62 17.25 27.01
C ALA A 240 -1.23 16.94 26.42
N LEU A 241 -0.84 17.66 25.37
CA LEU A 241 0.37 17.33 24.62
C LEU A 241 1.67 17.61 25.40
N LYS A 242 1.64 18.50 26.39
CA LYS A 242 2.76 18.68 27.32
C LYS A 242 3.17 17.37 28.02
N ASP A 243 2.21 16.46 28.28
CA ASP A 243 2.46 15.18 28.96
C ASP A 243 3.01 14.10 27.99
N ALA A 244 2.97 14.40 26.68
CA ALA A 244 3.53 13.55 25.64
C ALA A 244 4.97 13.96 25.26
N ILE A 245 5.37 15.21 25.51
CA ILE A 245 6.69 15.76 25.12
C ILE A 245 7.72 15.46 26.20
N LEU A 246 8.88 14.93 25.82
CA LEU A 246 9.98 14.62 26.73
C LEU A 246 10.51 15.91 27.39
N PRO A 247 10.70 15.92 28.72
CA PRO A 247 11.10 17.13 29.45
C PRO A 247 12.52 17.61 29.10
N GLY A 248 13.39 16.71 28.64
CA GLY A 248 14.76 17.03 28.28
C GLY A 248 14.94 17.71 26.91
N ILE A 249 13.87 17.93 26.14
CA ILE A 249 13.94 18.62 24.84
C ILE A 249 13.97 20.13 25.05
N VAL A 250 15.08 20.74 24.62
CA VAL A 250 15.35 22.18 24.71
C VAL A 250 16.08 22.59 23.44
N PHE A 251 15.59 23.67 22.81
CA PHE A 251 16.14 24.24 21.58
C PHE A 251 16.86 25.56 21.87
N GLN A 252 17.87 25.86 21.07
CA GLN A 252 18.46 27.20 20.97
C GLN A 252 17.76 28.03 19.90
N GLN A 253 17.20 27.39 18.86
CA GLN A 253 16.45 28.03 17.80
C GLN A 253 15.12 28.59 18.33
N PRO A 254 14.87 29.91 18.20
CA PRO A 254 13.63 30.54 18.68
C PRO A 254 12.39 29.94 18.04
N GLU A 255 12.47 29.62 16.75
CA GLU A 255 11.34 29.10 15.97
C GLU A 255 10.96 27.66 16.32
N PHE A 256 11.93 26.80 16.67
CA PHE A 256 11.62 25.48 17.24
C PHE A 256 11.09 25.59 18.67
N THR A 257 11.62 26.51 19.47
CA THR A 257 11.12 26.80 20.81
C THR A 257 9.66 27.25 20.77
N ARG A 258 9.29 28.14 19.84
CA ARG A 258 7.92 28.61 19.62
C ARG A 258 6.97 27.46 19.31
N VAL A 259 7.33 26.58 18.37
CA VAL A 259 6.51 25.41 18.00
C VAL A 259 6.36 24.45 19.18
N MET A 260 7.44 24.14 19.89
CA MET A 260 7.39 23.25 21.05
C MET A 260 6.50 23.80 22.17
N ASN A 261 6.59 25.11 22.45
CA ASN A 261 5.75 25.74 23.47
C ASN A 261 4.28 25.76 23.06
N TRP A 262 3.99 26.11 21.81
CA TRP A 262 2.63 26.04 21.27
C TRP A 262 2.06 24.62 21.37
N LEU A 263 2.84 23.59 21.03
CA LEU A 263 2.45 22.19 21.19
C LEU A 263 2.14 21.86 22.66
N LYS A 264 2.97 22.28 23.61
CA LYS A 264 2.75 22.05 25.05
C LYS A 264 1.45 22.68 25.58
N GLU A 265 0.97 23.74 24.95
CA GLU A 265 -0.30 24.40 25.32
C GLU A 265 -1.54 23.65 24.82
N GLN A 266 -1.40 22.71 23.88
CA GLN A 266 -2.55 22.04 23.27
C GLN A 266 -3.11 20.91 24.13
N VAL A 267 -4.44 20.81 24.13
CA VAL A 267 -5.21 19.66 24.60
C VAL A 267 -6.08 19.17 23.45
N ILE A 268 -5.91 17.93 23.04
CA ILE A 268 -6.52 17.38 21.83
C ILE A 268 -7.53 16.28 22.15
N THR A 269 -8.53 16.13 21.29
CA THR A 269 -9.48 15.00 21.29
C THR A 269 -9.26 14.04 20.12
N ASP A 270 -8.48 14.46 19.12
CA ASP A 270 -8.05 13.64 17.99
C ASP A 270 -6.56 13.90 17.66
N THR A 271 -5.85 12.88 17.16
CA THR A 271 -4.40 12.95 16.94
C THR A 271 -4.00 13.63 15.63
N LYS A 272 -4.94 13.94 14.72
CA LYS A 272 -4.63 14.44 13.37
C LYS A 272 -4.74 15.95 13.29
N GLY A 273 -5.77 16.53 13.90
CA GLY A 273 -6.12 17.94 13.75
C GLY A 273 -5.05 18.91 14.23
N VAL A 274 -4.30 18.56 15.27
CA VAL A 274 -3.31 19.45 15.91
C VAL A 274 -2.15 19.85 15.00
N PHE A 275 -1.83 19.04 13.99
CA PHE A 275 -0.73 19.32 13.07
C PHE A 275 -1.16 20.17 11.86
N LYS A 276 -2.46 20.47 11.72
CA LYS A 276 -2.96 21.21 10.57
C LYS A 276 -2.30 22.59 10.50
N ASN A 277 -1.60 22.85 9.39
CA ASN A 277 -0.86 24.08 9.13
C ASN A 277 0.28 24.37 10.14
N LEU A 278 0.76 23.38 10.90
CA LEU A 278 1.86 23.57 11.84
C LEU A 278 3.20 23.54 11.10
N HIS A 279 3.88 24.69 11.06
CA HIS A 279 5.17 24.82 10.40
C HIS A 279 6.02 25.93 11.01
N THR A 280 7.31 25.91 10.67
CA THR A 280 8.26 26.94 11.07
C THR A 280 9.45 27.05 10.12
N MET A 281 10.17 28.16 10.18
CA MET A 281 11.38 28.42 9.41
C MET A 281 12.51 28.79 10.37
N PRO A 282 13.43 27.88 10.71
CA PRO A 282 14.51 28.17 11.67
C PRO A 282 15.40 29.33 11.21
N VAL A 283 16.04 30.02 12.15
CA VAL A 283 16.96 31.11 11.83
C VAL A 283 18.17 30.53 11.09
N ASN A 284 18.56 31.18 9.98
CA ASN A 284 19.61 30.73 9.06
C ASN A 284 19.33 29.40 8.35
N SER A 285 18.06 28.99 8.28
CA SER A 285 17.62 27.89 7.42
C SER A 285 16.96 28.45 6.15
N GLU A 286 17.22 27.79 5.03
CA GLU A 286 16.55 28.05 3.75
C GLU A 286 15.28 27.21 3.59
N ILE A 287 15.04 26.24 4.49
CA ILE A 287 13.98 25.24 4.34
C ILE A 287 12.94 25.31 5.44
N LYS A 288 11.67 25.21 5.02
CA LYS A 288 10.52 25.22 5.91
C LYS A 288 10.30 23.84 6.53
N PHE A 289 10.21 23.79 7.85
CA PHE A 289 9.83 22.59 8.59
C PHE A 289 8.31 22.54 8.77
N VAL A 290 7.70 21.45 8.31
CA VAL A 290 6.27 21.16 8.42
C VAL A 290 6.09 19.94 9.31
N PHE A 291 5.25 20.07 10.34
CA PHE A 291 5.00 19.01 11.31
C PHE A 291 3.72 18.27 10.97
N GLY A 292 3.71 16.96 11.20
CA GLY A 292 2.61 16.09 10.83
C GLY A 292 2.48 14.86 11.71
N LEU A 293 1.33 14.18 11.62
CA LEU A 293 1.17 12.87 12.27
C LEU A 293 2.13 11.81 11.69
N GLY A 294 2.54 11.98 10.43
CA GLY A 294 3.51 11.12 9.77
C GLY A 294 4.95 11.31 10.26
N GLY A 295 5.28 12.51 10.75
CA GLY A 295 6.66 12.95 10.97
C GLY A 295 6.86 14.38 10.47
N VAL A 296 8.08 14.88 10.60
CA VAL A 296 8.48 16.22 10.19
C VAL A 296 8.98 16.16 8.76
N HIS A 297 8.67 17.18 7.97
CA HIS A 297 9.13 17.31 6.60
C HIS A 297 9.74 18.70 6.40
N ALA A 298 10.95 18.75 5.87
CA ALA A 298 11.61 19.94 5.38
C ALA A 298 12.45 19.54 4.16
N SER A 299 12.47 20.38 3.13
CA SER A 299 13.25 20.11 1.93
C SER A 299 13.52 21.42 1.19
N ILE A 300 14.67 21.51 0.55
CA ILE A 300 14.84 22.39 -0.61
C ILE A 300 13.89 21.94 -1.71
N GLU A 301 13.55 22.84 -2.63
CA GLU A 301 12.59 22.56 -3.69
C GLU A 301 13.22 22.86 -5.05
N ASN A 302 13.01 21.94 -5.98
CA ASN A 302 13.36 22.09 -7.39
C ASN A 302 14.84 22.39 -7.65
N GLU A 303 15.75 21.61 -7.04
CA GLU A 303 17.19 21.85 -7.09
C GLU A 303 17.98 20.56 -7.32
N ILE A 304 19.06 20.66 -8.10
CA ILE A 304 20.07 19.62 -8.25
C ILE A 304 21.24 19.95 -7.32
N VAL A 305 21.58 19.00 -6.45
CA VAL A 305 22.68 19.14 -5.50
C VAL A 305 23.75 18.12 -5.81
N GLU A 306 24.95 18.58 -6.13
CA GLU A 306 26.10 17.71 -6.42
C GLU A 306 27.18 17.85 -5.34
N ALA A 307 27.87 16.76 -5.04
CA ALA A 307 29.07 16.76 -4.22
C ALA A 307 30.24 17.30 -5.06
N GLU A 308 30.47 18.61 -5.00
CA GLU A 308 31.60 19.29 -5.65
C GLU A 308 32.92 18.99 -4.93
N GLU A 309 34.05 19.34 -5.58
CA GLU A 309 35.38 19.22 -4.99
C GLU A 309 35.45 19.87 -3.59
N GLY A 310 35.81 19.07 -2.58
CA GLY A 310 35.91 19.53 -1.19
C GLY A 310 34.60 19.53 -0.40
N THR A 311 33.49 19.04 -0.96
CA THR A 311 32.22 18.86 -0.25
C THR A 311 31.70 17.43 -0.34
N THR A 312 30.82 17.04 0.59
CA THR A 312 30.14 15.74 0.64
C THR A 312 28.65 15.95 0.86
N ILE A 313 27.81 15.15 0.21
CA ILE A 313 26.39 15.02 0.54
C ILE A 313 26.21 13.80 1.45
N LEU A 314 25.66 14.03 2.64
CA LEU A 314 25.49 13.01 3.67
C LEU A 314 24.01 12.91 4.04
N ASP A 315 23.46 11.70 3.94
CA ASP A 315 22.16 11.31 4.50
C ASP A 315 22.40 10.68 5.87
N VAL A 316 21.74 11.16 6.91
CA VAL A 316 21.87 10.66 8.27
C VAL A 316 20.48 10.22 8.76
N ASP A 317 20.27 8.92 8.84
CA ASP A 317 18.99 8.29 9.19
C ASP A 317 19.06 7.61 10.56
N ALA A 318 17.99 7.68 11.35
CA ALA A 318 17.89 6.97 12.62
C ALA A 318 17.39 5.53 12.41
N THR A 319 18.21 4.56 12.82
CA THR A 319 17.90 3.14 12.59
C THR A 319 16.70 2.68 13.41
N SER A 320 15.66 2.18 12.73
CA SER A 320 14.41 1.70 13.37
C SER A 320 13.80 2.73 14.31
N TYR A 321 13.69 3.97 13.82
CA TYR A 321 13.50 5.17 14.62
C TYR A 321 12.39 5.09 15.68
N TYR A 322 11.12 4.95 15.25
CA TYR A 322 9.99 4.92 16.16
C TYR A 322 10.00 3.75 17.16
N PRO A 323 10.32 2.50 16.75
CA PRO A 323 10.53 1.42 17.71
C PRO A 323 11.60 1.72 18.76
N LYS A 324 12.77 2.21 18.33
CA LYS A 324 13.87 2.49 19.26
C LYS A 324 13.50 3.64 20.20
N LEU A 325 12.85 4.69 19.70
CA LEU A 325 12.34 5.82 20.49
C LEU A 325 11.39 5.36 21.60
N ALA A 326 10.47 4.45 21.27
CA ALA A 326 9.53 3.89 22.24
C ALA A 326 10.24 3.03 23.30
N ILE A 327 11.22 2.23 22.90
CA ILE A 327 12.00 1.36 23.81
C ILE A 327 12.81 2.21 24.79
N VAL A 328 13.65 3.13 24.30
CA VAL A 328 14.61 3.88 25.14
C VAL A 328 13.91 4.82 26.13
N ASN A 329 12.72 5.31 25.80
CA ASN A 329 11.93 6.18 26.68
C ASN A 329 10.81 5.44 27.45
N ARG A 330 10.75 4.11 27.34
CA ARG A 330 9.69 3.27 27.93
C ARG A 330 8.28 3.78 27.65
N PHE A 331 7.95 4.02 26.38
CA PHE A 331 6.59 4.36 25.96
C PHE A 331 5.77 3.08 25.76
N TYR A 332 4.70 2.92 26.55
CA TYR A 332 3.80 1.77 26.49
C TYR A 332 2.32 2.19 26.65
N PRO A 333 1.37 1.41 26.12
CA PRO A 333 -0.05 1.58 26.41
C PRO A 333 -0.34 1.32 27.88
N ASN A 334 -1.01 2.24 28.56
CA ASN A 334 -1.12 2.21 30.03
C ASN A 334 -1.71 0.90 30.58
N HIS A 335 -2.65 0.30 29.86
CA HIS A 335 -3.31 -0.97 30.24
C HIS A 335 -2.45 -2.23 30.06
N LEU A 336 -1.34 -2.17 29.31
CA LEU A 336 -0.41 -3.30 29.11
C LEU A 336 0.76 -3.31 30.08
N GLY A 337 0.96 -2.22 30.82
CA GLY A 337 2.05 -2.10 31.80
C GLY A 337 3.44 -1.96 31.16
N ASP A 338 4.44 -1.75 32.01
CA ASP A 338 5.81 -1.44 31.59
C ASP A 338 6.57 -2.65 31.02
N THR A 339 6.15 -3.87 31.39
CA THR A 339 6.62 -5.14 30.78
C THR A 339 6.50 -5.12 29.25
N PHE A 340 5.57 -4.33 28.70
CA PHE A 340 5.48 -4.08 27.27
C PHE A 340 6.81 -3.63 26.65
N CYS A 341 7.54 -2.72 27.32
CA CYS A 341 8.81 -2.19 26.81
C CYS A 341 9.91 -3.25 26.84
N ASP A 342 9.92 -4.12 27.85
CA ASP A 342 10.91 -5.20 27.97
C ASP A 342 10.70 -6.24 26.87
N ILE A 343 9.43 -6.57 26.56
CA ILE A 343 9.10 -7.40 25.39
C ILE A 343 9.48 -6.70 24.10
N TYR A 344 9.20 -5.40 23.97
CA TYR A 344 9.56 -4.64 22.77
C TYR A 344 11.07 -4.67 22.51
N GLU A 345 11.88 -4.45 23.55
CA GLU A 345 13.35 -4.53 23.47
C GLU A 345 13.82 -5.95 23.15
N LYS A 346 13.24 -6.97 23.80
CA LYS A 346 13.52 -8.38 23.50
C LYS A 346 13.29 -8.70 22.01
N LEU A 347 12.16 -8.28 21.43
CA LEU A 347 11.88 -8.49 20.01
C LEU A 347 12.87 -7.76 19.11
N PHE A 348 13.26 -6.54 19.50
CA PHE A 348 14.23 -5.74 18.78
C PHE A 348 15.62 -6.41 18.74
N GLU A 349 16.10 -6.89 19.88
CA GLU A 349 17.39 -7.60 19.98
C GLU A 349 17.34 -8.99 19.35
N GLN A 350 16.22 -9.70 19.43
CA GLN A 350 16.02 -10.98 18.73
C GLN A 350 16.15 -10.82 17.22
N ARG A 351 15.60 -9.75 16.65
CA ARG A 351 15.63 -9.51 15.19
C ARG A 351 17.05 -9.48 14.65
N LYS A 352 18.01 -8.92 15.41
CA LYS A 352 19.43 -8.82 15.01
C LYS A 352 20.10 -10.20 14.89
N LYS A 353 19.55 -11.24 15.54
CA LYS A 353 20.10 -12.61 15.53
C LYS A 353 19.69 -13.41 14.29
N TYR A 354 18.73 -12.91 13.52
CA TYR A 354 18.23 -13.60 12.33
C TYR A 354 18.79 -12.94 11.06
N PRO A 355 19.05 -13.73 9.99
CA PRO A 355 19.41 -13.16 8.69
C PRO A 355 18.33 -12.19 8.20
N LYS A 356 18.73 -11.05 7.60
CA LYS A 356 17.80 -9.98 7.19
C LYS A 356 16.62 -10.47 6.34
N LYS A 357 16.83 -11.49 5.49
CA LYS A 357 15.85 -12.08 4.55
C LYS A 357 15.05 -13.27 5.12
N SER A 358 15.29 -13.68 6.36
CA SER A 358 14.53 -14.78 6.98
C SER A 358 13.10 -14.36 7.35
N ALA A 359 12.18 -15.33 7.38
CA ALA A 359 10.82 -15.11 7.85
C ALA A 359 10.79 -14.53 9.27
N GLU A 360 11.67 -14.97 10.16
CA GLU A 360 11.74 -14.46 11.53
C GLU A 360 12.13 -12.99 11.59
N SER A 361 13.16 -12.60 10.84
CA SER A 361 13.55 -11.18 10.74
C SER A 361 12.42 -10.32 10.21
N GLN A 362 11.68 -10.81 9.20
CA GLN A 362 10.52 -10.13 8.64
C GLN A 362 9.37 -10.02 9.65
N MET A 363 8.97 -11.13 10.28
CA MET A 363 7.92 -11.15 11.31
C MET A 363 8.25 -10.22 12.48
N LEU A 364 9.49 -10.27 12.99
CA LEU A 364 9.95 -9.38 14.07
C LEU A 364 9.91 -7.92 13.61
N LYS A 365 10.35 -7.61 12.39
CA LYS A 365 10.21 -6.26 11.81
C LYS A 365 8.74 -5.81 11.82
N LEU A 366 7.82 -6.68 11.39
CA LEU A 366 6.40 -6.39 11.36
C LEU A 366 5.84 -6.17 12.76
N ALA A 367 6.22 -6.98 13.75
CA ALA A 367 5.81 -6.81 15.14
C ALA A 367 6.27 -5.47 15.71
N LEU A 368 7.53 -5.09 15.48
CA LEU A 368 8.10 -3.83 15.95
C LEU A 368 7.37 -2.60 15.37
N VAL A 369 6.93 -2.65 14.12
CA VAL A 369 6.23 -1.53 13.46
C VAL A 369 4.73 -1.52 13.74
N ALA A 370 4.12 -2.72 13.89
CA ALA A 370 2.68 -2.86 14.08
C ALA A 370 2.20 -2.22 15.39
N SER A 371 2.97 -2.34 16.49
CA SER A 371 2.60 -1.77 17.80
C SER A 371 2.36 -0.25 17.72
N PHE A 372 3.29 0.49 17.09
CA PHE A 372 3.15 1.92 16.86
C PHE A 372 1.93 2.23 15.99
N GLY A 373 1.83 1.64 14.79
CA GLY A 373 0.74 1.93 13.86
C GLY A 373 -0.64 1.59 14.41
N LYS A 374 -0.72 0.61 15.31
CA LYS A 374 -1.95 0.17 15.97
C LYS A 374 -2.28 0.91 17.27
N SER A 375 -1.35 1.67 17.82
CA SER A 375 -1.61 2.50 19.01
C SER A 375 -2.70 3.55 18.82
N ASN A 376 -3.00 3.89 17.56
CA ASN A 376 -4.09 4.79 17.18
C ASN A 376 -5.30 4.07 16.55
N SER A 377 -5.35 2.73 16.61
CA SER A 377 -6.46 1.94 16.05
C SER A 377 -7.45 1.54 17.15
N PRO A 378 -8.71 2.03 17.14
CA PRO A 378 -9.68 1.75 18.21
C PRO A 378 -10.11 0.28 18.29
N PHE A 379 -9.67 -0.57 17.35
CA PHE A 379 -9.94 -2.01 17.34
C PHE A 379 -8.76 -2.85 17.82
N SER A 380 -7.61 -2.25 18.10
CA SER A 380 -6.40 -2.95 18.50
C SER A 380 -6.25 -3.03 20.02
N VAL A 381 -5.59 -4.08 20.51
CA VAL A 381 -5.11 -4.17 21.89
C VAL A 381 -4.00 -3.16 22.20
N PHE A 382 -3.38 -2.55 21.20
CA PHE A 382 -2.34 -1.55 21.44
C PHE A 382 -2.92 -0.14 21.61
N TYR A 383 -4.25 0.02 21.53
CA TYR A 383 -4.90 1.32 21.51
C TYR A 383 -4.64 2.12 22.79
N ASP A 384 -3.79 3.12 22.65
CA ASP A 384 -3.56 4.22 23.57
C ASP A 384 -3.03 5.40 22.74
N PRO A 385 -3.89 6.37 22.36
CA PRO A 385 -3.49 7.47 21.49
C PRO A 385 -2.43 8.39 22.11
N MET A 386 -2.21 8.34 23.44
CA MET A 386 -1.08 9.04 24.08
C MET A 386 0.26 8.45 23.63
N VAL A 387 0.34 7.13 23.41
CA VAL A 387 1.56 6.48 22.90
C VAL A 387 1.87 6.95 21.49
N THR A 388 0.83 7.06 20.64
CA THR A 388 0.98 7.64 19.30
C THR A 388 1.58 9.05 19.39
N MET A 389 1.00 9.93 20.22
CA MET A 389 1.49 11.29 20.36
C MET A 389 2.90 11.38 20.96
N ARG A 390 3.23 10.54 21.95
CA ARG A 390 4.60 10.46 22.51
C ARG A 390 5.62 10.10 21.45
N ILE A 391 5.34 9.10 20.62
CA ILE A 391 6.27 8.70 19.56
C ILE A 391 6.37 9.79 18.50
N THR A 392 5.23 10.27 17.99
CA THR A 392 5.20 11.23 16.88
C THR A 392 5.73 12.61 17.24
N LEU A 393 5.39 13.16 18.41
CA LEU A 393 5.88 14.48 18.83
C LEU A 393 7.37 14.43 19.10
N ASN A 394 7.82 13.45 19.89
CA ASN A 394 9.24 13.37 20.24
C ASN A 394 10.10 12.99 19.04
N GLY A 395 9.63 12.13 18.14
CA GLY A 395 10.37 11.84 16.90
C GLY A 395 10.66 13.10 16.09
N GLN A 396 9.64 13.94 15.88
CA GLN A 396 9.82 15.19 15.14
C GLN A 396 10.73 16.18 15.87
N LEU A 397 10.52 16.38 17.17
CA LEU A 397 11.30 17.33 17.96
C LEU A 397 12.77 16.90 18.11
N LEU A 398 13.04 15.59 18.22
CA LEU A 398 14.41 15.07 18.29
C LEU A 398 15.14 15.19 16.96
N LEU A 399 14.46 15.03 15.81
CA LEU A 399 15.05 15.34 14.51
C LEU A 399 15.31 16.84 14.34
N CYS A 400 14.43 17.71 14.85
CA CYS A 400 14.70 19.15 14.91
C CYS A 400 15.95 19.46 15.75
N LEU A 401 16.23 18.73 16.83
CA LEU A 401 17.47 18.90 17.60
C LEU A 401 18.72 18.48 16.80
N LEU A 402 18.63 17.40 16.03
CA LEU A 402 19.72 16.98 15.15
C LEU A 402 19.97 18.06 14.09
N ALA A 403 18.92 18.53 13.41
CA ALA A 403 18.99 19.59 12.43
C ALA A 403 19.54 20.90 13.02
N GLU A 404 19.10 21.31 14.21
CA GLU A 404 19.63 22.47 14.93
C GLU A 404 21.14 22.38 15.16
N GLY A 405 21.63 21.22 15.64
CA GLY A 405 23.05 21.01 15.85
C GLY A 405 23.86 21.06 14.55
N LEU A 406 23.33 20.47 13.47
CA LEU A 406 23.99 20.46 12.16
C LEU A 406 24.05 21.84 11.52
N MET A 407 22.97 22.64 11.62
CA MET A 407 22.93 24.01 11.09
C MET A 407 23.95 24.96 11.75
N GLY A 408 24.49 24.60 12.91
CA GLY A 408 25.56 25.35 13.57
C GLY A 408 26.95 25.14 12.94
N ILE A 409 27.11 24.20 12.02
CA ILE A 409 28.40 23.86 11.41
C ILE A 409 28.71 24.84 10.27
N PRO A 410 29.86 25.55 10.29
CA PRO A 410 30.21 26.50 9.24
C PRO A 410 30.24 25.86 7.83
N GLY A 411 29.49 26.47 6.91
CA GLY A 411 29.41 26.01 5.51
C GLY A 411 28.55 24.77 5.29
N LEU A 412 27.94 24.19 6.33
CA LEU A 412 26.96 23.12 6.16
C LEU A 412 25.64 23.71 5.65
N ARG A 413 25.07 23.06 4.63
CA ARG A 413 23.75 23.35 4.11
C ARG A 413 22.81 22.18 4.37
N LEU A 414 21.69 22.47 5.01
CA LEU A 414 20.62 21.50 5.26
C LEU A 414 19.78 21.34 3.99
N LEU A 415 19.69 20.11 3.46
CA LEU A 415 18.97 19.82 2.22
C LEU A 415 17.56 19.32 2.51
N GLN A 416 17.43 18.31 3.36
CA GLN A 416 16.17 17.67 3.70
C GLN A 416 16.13 17.24 5.17
N CYS A 417 14.93 17.19 5.74
CA CYS A 417 14.61 16.50 6.97
C CYS A 417 13.29 15.76 6.76
N ASN A 418 13.28 14.45 6.98
CA ASN A 418 12.12 13.61 6.76
C ASN A 418 11.69 12.93 8.07
N THR A 419 10.93 11.84 7.99
CA THR A 419 10.36 11.17 9.17
C THR A 419 11.40 10.55 10.10
N ASP A 420 12.56 10.17 9.59
CA ASP A 420 13.58 9.40 10.31
C ASP A 420 15.01 9.92 10.14
N GLY A 421 15.25 10.94 9.31
CA GLY A 421 16.61 11.43 9.07
C GLY A 421 16.70 12.83 8.46
N VAL A 422 17.95 13.20 8.18
CA VAL A 422 18.39 14.51 7.71
C VAL A 422 19.46 14.35 6.63
N SER A 423 19.31 15.05 5.51
CA SER A 423 20.31 15.10 4.44
C SER A 423 20.97 16.48 4.42
N VAL A 424 22.30 16.52 4.31
CA VAL A 424 23.12 17.74 4.34
C VAL A 424 24.18 17.74 3.24
N LYS A 425 24.57 18.93 2.76
CA LYS A 425 25.81 19.15 2.00
C LYS A 425 26.80 19.85 2.92
N VAL A 426 28.02 19.34 3.05
CA VAL A 426 28.99 19.82 4.05
C VAL A 426 30.41 19.85 3.46
N PRO A 427 31.25 20.85 3.80
CA PRO A 427 32.67 20.83 3.46
C PRO A 427 33.39 19.65 4.13
N ASN A 428 34.28 18.98 3.40
CA ASN A 428 34.96 17.76 3.87
C ASN A 428 35.74 17.99 5.17
N GLY A 429 36.32 19.18 5.34
CA GLY A 429 37.01 19.57 6.58
C GLY A 429 36.12 19.66 7.83
N GLN A 430 34.78 19.71 7.65
CA GLN A 430 33.80 19.81 8.74
C GLN A 430 33.10 18.48 9.05
N LEU A 431 33.38 17.40 8.32
CA LEU A 431 32.86 16.06 8.61
C LEU A 431 33.10 15.61 10.07
N PRO A 432 34.25 15.91 10.71
CA PRO A 432 34.44 15.61 12.13
C PRO A 432 33.43 16.32 13.05
N LEU A 433 33.01 17.55 12.72
CA LEU A 433 31.98 18.25 13.49
C LEU A 433 30.60 17.62 13.30
N VAL A 434 30.28 17.20 12.07
CA VAL A 434 29.03 16.45 11.80
C VAL A 434 28.99 15.19 12.65
N LYS A 435 30.08 14.42 12.65
CA LYS A 435 30.20 13.22 13.50
C LYS A 435 30.01 13.55 14.98
N ASN A 436 30.64 14.61 15.49
CA ASN A 436 30.47 15.02 16.90
C ASN A 436 29.02 15.37 17.24
N VAL A 437 28.30 16.05 16.35
CA VAL A 437 26.87 16.36 16.53
C VAL A 437 26.04 15.07 16.55
N CYS A 438 26.29 14.16 15.60
CA CYS A 438 25.62 12.86 15.55
C CYS A 438 25.91 12.04 16.82
N ASP A 439 27.17 11.89 17.23
CA ASP A 439 27.58 11.16 18.45
C ASP A 439 26.92 11.77 19.71
N ALA A 440 26.86 13.10 19.81
CA ALA A 440 26.21 13.78 20.91
C ALA A 440 24.69 13.54 20.92
N TRP A 441 24.07 13.52 19.75
CA TRP A 441 22.65 13.20 19.59
C TRP A 441 22.34 11.74 19.95
N GLU A 442 23.14 10.79 19.46
CA GLU A 442 23.02 9.36 19.82
C GLU A 442 23.17 9.16 21.33
N LYS A 443 24.17 9.80 21.95
CA LYS A 443 24.39 9.74 23.40
C LYS A 443 23.23 10.34 24.19
N ARG A 444 22.66 11.46 23.74
CA ARG A 444 21.54 12.14 24.41
C ARG A 444 20.25 11.34 24.30
N THR A 445 20.02 10.68 23.17
CA THR A 445 18.75 10.01 22.87
C THR A 445 18.76 8.51 23.15
N GLY A 446 19.92 7.88 23.24
CA GLY A 446 20.08 6.43 23.31
C GLY A 446 19.73 5.71 22.00
N MET A 447 19.53 6.46 20.90
CA MET A 447 19.24 5.94 19.57
C MET A 447 20.49 5.89 18.72
N ASN A 448 20.42 5.20 17.58
CA ASN A 448 21.53 5.06 16.64
C ASN A 448 21.24 5.74 15.32
N LEU A 449 22.26 6.37 14.75
CA LEU A 449 22.27 6.97 13.43
C LEU A 449 23.12 6.11 12.48
N GLU A 450 22.65 5.98 11.25
CA GLU A 450 23.41 5.44 10.13
C GLU A 450 23.55 6.53 9.06
N SER A 451 24.67 6.51 8.34
CA SER A 451 24.91 7.51 7.31
C SER A 451 25.16 6.86 5.94
N ALA A 452 24.71 7.54 4.90
CA ALA A 452 25.01 7.23 3.52
C ALA A 452 25.54 8.46 2.78
N GLU A 453 26.46 8.24 1.85
CA GLU A 453 27.04 9.29 1.02
C GLU A 453 26.42 9.27 -0.37
N TYR A 454 26.06 10.45 -0.87
CA TYR A 454 25.52 10.66 -2.21
C TYR A 454 26.51 11.45 -3.08
N SER A 455 26.63 11.05 -4.34
CA SER A 455 27.32 11.84 -5.37
C SER A 455 26.48 13.06 -5.76
N ARG A 456 25.18 12.86 -5.91
CA ARG A 456 24.22 13.91 -6.26
C ARG A 456 22.79 13.56 -5.88
N MET A 457 21.97 14.59 -5.69
CA MET A 457 20.55 14.49 -5.43
C MET A 457 19.77 15.41 -6.37
N PHE A 458 18.69 14.91 -6.94
CA PHE A 458 17.74 15.64 -7.78
C PHE A 458 16.46 15.80 -6.97
N ILE A 459 16.26 16.97 -6.38
CA ILE A 459 15.23 17.18 -5.36
C ILE A 459 14.15 18.09 -5.93
N ARG A 460 12.96 17.53 -6.21
CA ARG A 460 11.78 18.33 -6.48
C ARG A 460 11.16 18.83 -5.18
N ASP A 461 10.94 17.90 -4.25
CA ASP A 461 10.39 18.15 -2.92
C ASP A 461 10.70 16.98 -1.97
N VAL A 462 10.31 17.09 -0.69
CA VAL A 462 10.62 16.09 0.37
C VAL A 462 10.16 14.65 0.02
N ASN A 463 9.12 14.49 -0.79
CA ASN A 463 8.58 13.19 -1.16
C ASN A 463 8.98 12.76 -2.57
N ASN A 464 9.67 13.61 -3.33
CA ASN A 464 9.96 13.40 -4.74
C ASN A 464 11.41 13.78 -5.03
N TYR A 465 12.29 12.78 -5.02
CA TYR A 465 13.69 12.96 -5.35
C TYR A 465 14.34 11.68 -5.90
N ILE A 466 15.47 11.87 -6.57
CA ILE A 466 16.46 10.83 -6.88
C ILE A 466 17.73 11.14 -6.09
N ALA A 467 18.30 10.15 -5.41
CA ALA A 467 19.62 10.26 -4.79
C ALA A 467 20.53 9.15 -5.31
N GLU A 468 21.64 9.54 -5.93
CA GLU A 468 22.66 8.63 -6.43
C GLU A 468 23.74 8.46 -5.35
N TYR A 469 23.96 7.22 -4.93
CA TYR A 469 25.00 6.87 -3.98
C TYR A 469 26.37 6.94 -4.65
N VAL A 470 27.43 7.16 -3.86
CA VAL A 470 28.82 7.14 -4.35
C VAL A 470 29.23 5.81 -5.02
N ASN A 471 28.49 4.72 -4.77
CA ASN A 471 28.70 3.41 -5.40
C ASN A 471 27.91 3.21 -6.71
N GLY A 472 27.14 4.22 -7.16
CA GLY A 472 26.28 4.15 -8.33
C GLY A 472 24.88 3.55 -8.11
N ASP A 473 24.56 3.08 -6.90
CA ASP A 473 23.17 2.72 -6.58
C ASP A 473 22.29 3.97 -6.62
N VAL A 474 20.98 3.78 -6.86
CA VAL A 474 20.03 4.90 -6.97
C VAL A 474 18.82 4.69 -6.06
N LYS A 475 18.55 5.66 -5.20
CA LYS A 475 17.32 5.78 -4.38
C LYS A 475 16.32 6.66 -5.13
N ARG A 476 15.09 6.17 -5.28
CA ARG A 476 13.98 6.86 -5.96
C ARG A 476 12.84 7.07 -4.97
N LYS A 477 12.21 8.23 -5.01
CA LYS A 477 11.03 8.54 -4.18
C LYS A 477 9.93 9.27 -4.94
N GLY A 478 8.68 8.90 -4.65
CA GLY A 478 7.50 9.54 -5.18
C GLY A 478 7.39 9.38 -6.69
N THR A 479 7.32 10.49 -7.41
CA THR A 479 7.11 10.49 -8.86
C THR A 479 8.23 9.82 -9.67
N TYR A 480 9.39 9.55 -9.05
CA TYR A 480 10.53 8.89 -9.69
C TYR A 480 10.54 7.37 -9.43
N GLU A 481 9.61 6.85 -8.64
CA GLU A 481 9.47 5.40 -8.40
C GLU A 481 8.87 4.72 -9.63
N HIS A 482 9.55 3.70 -10.15
CA HIS A 482 9.09 2.90 -11.30
C HIS A 482 9.37 1.40 -11.17
N ALA A 483 10.09 1.00 -10.11
CA ALA A 483 10.42 -0.40 -9.87
C ALA A 483 9.13 -1.22 -9.70
N PRO A 484 8.90 -2.26 -10.51
CA PRO A 484 7.68 -3.05 -10.43
C PRO A 484 7.61 -3.85 -9.12
N PRO A 485 6.39 -4.19 -8.66
CA PRO A 485 6.19 -5.09 -7.53
C PRO A 485 7.06 -6.37 -7.63
N GLY A 486 7.85 -6.65 -6.58
CA GLY A 486 8.77 -7.80 -6.52
C GLY A 486 10.25 -7.44 -6.71
N GLU A 487 10.56 -6.19 -7.08
CA GLU A 487 11.94 -5.68 -7.12
C GLU A 487 12.33 -4.95 -5.82
N ARG A 488 13.56 -4.42 -5.75
CA ARG A 488 14.04 -3.65 -4.60
C ARG A 488 13.33 -2.28 -4.56
N ALA A 489 12.72 -1.96 -3.43
CA ALA A 489 11.92 -0.73 -3.22
C ALA A 489 10.82 -0.55 -4.30
N PRO A 490 9.90 -1.52 -4.44
CA PRO A 490 8.98 -1.53 -5.56
C PRO A 490 7.74 -0.68 -5.28
N LEU A 491 7.09 -0.23 -6.34
CA LEU A 491 5.70 0.20 -6.28
C LEU A 491 4.82 -0.94 -5.76
N GLY A 492 3.80 -0.61 -4.98
CA GLY A 492 2.82 -1.57 -4.50
C GLY A 492 1.81 -1.94 -5.59
N TRP A 493 1.31 -3.19 -5.58
CA TRP A 493 0.27 -3.68 -6.49
C TRP A 493 -1.04 -2.86 -6.53
N HIS A 494 -1.28 -2.01 -5.53
CA HIS A 494 -2.44 -1.13 -5.45
C HIS A 494 -2.20 0.27 -6.02
N GLN A 495 -0.92 0.63 -6.26
CA GLN A 495 -0.55 1.93 -6.81
C GLN A 495 -0.83 1.99 -8.31
N ASN A 496 -0.75 3.20 -8.86
CA ASN A 496 -0.96 3.44 -10.29
C ASN A 496 0.35 3.29 -11.05
N LEU A 497 0.47 2.25 -11.89
CA LEU A 497 1.64 2.00 -12.74
C LEU A 497 1.43 2.53 -14.16
N SER A 498 0.74 3.67 -14.30
CA SER A 498 0.52 4.32 -15.59
C SER A 498 1.76 5.05 -16.08
N ALA A 499 1.98 5.05 -17.39
CA ALA A 499 3.01 5.82 -18.09
C ALA A 499 4.41 5.66 -17.48
N LEU A 500 4.82 4.41 -17.18
CA LEU A 500 6.14 4.10 -16.61
C LEU A 500 7.31 4.59 -17.48
N VAL A 501 7.08 4.85 -18.77
CA VAL A 501 8.07 5.51 -19.65
C VAL A 501 8.52 6.85 -19.06
N VAL A 502 7.62 7.58 -18.41
CA VAL A 502 7.91 8.91 -17.85
C VAL A 502 8.94 8.85 -16.72
N PRO A 503 8.72 8.15 -15.59
CA PRO A 503 9.72 8.08 -14.53
C PRO A 503 11.01 7.39 -14.97
N LYS A 504 10.95 6.38 -15.85
CA LYS A 504 12.14 5.70 -16.37
C LYS A 504 13.00 6.61 -17.25
N VAL A 505 12.39 7.36 -18.16
CA VAL A 505 13.11 8.31 -19.01
C VAL A 505 13.59 9.51 -18.19
N THR A 506 12.78 10.04 -17.27
CA THR A 506 13.20 11.12 -16.35
C THR A 506 14.48 10.73 -15.60
N GLU A 507 14.57 9.52 -15.07
CA GLU A 507 15.79 9.04 -14.42
C GLU A 507 16.98 9.01 -15.36
N LYS A 508 16.81 8.47 -16.57
CA LYS A 508 17.89 8.39 -17.56
C LYS A 508 18.40 9.79 -17.96
N VAL A 509 17.48 10.74 -18.13
CA VAL A 509 17.82 12.14 -18.42
C VAL A 509 18.62 12.75 -17.26
N LEU A 510 18.15 12.59 -16.02
CA LEU A 510 18.80 13.19 -14.85
C LEU A 510 20.17 12.56 -14.56
N LEU A 511 20.30 11.24 -14.69
CA LEU A 511 21.53 10.53 -14.34
C LEU A 511 22.55 10.48 -15.49
N GLU A 512 22.10 10.35 -16.72
CA GLU A 512 22.97 10.10 -17.88
C GLU A 512 23.00 11.26 -18.90
N ASP A 513 22.34 12.39 -18.60
CA ASP A 513 22.18 13.53 -19.51
C ASP A 513 21.57 13.12 -20.86
N ALA A 514 20.70 12.10 -20.84
CA ALA A 514 20.09 11.58 -22.05
C ALA A 514 19.11 12.59 -22.67
N PRO A 515 19.09 12.77 -24.01
CA PRO A 515 18.17 13.69 -24.66
C PRO A 515 16.71 13.22 -24.49
N ILE A 516 15.86 14.07 -23.89
CA ILE A 516 14.47 13.73 -23.54
C ILE A 516 13.70 13.19 -24.76
N ALA A 517 13.59 13.99 -25.82
CA ALA A 517 12.73 13.67 -26.96
C ALA A 517 13.19 12.40 -27.70
N GLU A 518 14.49 12.24 -27.90
CA GLU A 518 15.05 11.04 -28.54
C GLU A 518 14.83 9.80 -27.67
N THR A 519 15.05 9.90 -26.36
CA THR A 519 14.90 8.78 -25.43
C THR A 519 13.45 8.30 -25.35
N VAL A 520 12.48 9.22 -25.31
CA VAL A 520 11.05 8.87 -25.33
C VAL A 520 10.68 8.20 -26.67
N ARG A 521 11.08 8.77 -27.80
CA ARG A 521 10.73 8.26 -29.14
C ARG A 521 11.34 6.89 -29.45
N ASN A 522 12.53 6.63 -28.92
CA ASN A 522 13.25 5.37 -29.09
C ASN A 522 13.03 4.40 -27.93
N TRP A 523 12.07 4.66 -27.03
CA TRP A 523 11.81 3.80 -25.89
C TRP A 523 11.33 2.41 -26.37
N PRO A 524 12.01 1.31 -25.98
CA PRO A 524 11.80 0.01 -26.61
C PRO A 524 10.53 -0.71 -26.15
N ASP A 525 10.01 -0.35 -24.97
CA ASP A 525 8.92 -1.08 -24.33
C ASP A 525 7.59 -0.33 -24.46
N PHE A 526 6.76 -0.77 -25.39
CA PHE A 526 5.47 -0.14 -25.67
C PHE A 526 4.52 -0.15 -24.45
N MET A 527 4.59 -1.17 -23.60
CA MET A 527 3.70 -1.30 -22.45
C MET A 527 4.00 -0.26 -21.36
N ASP A 528 5.17 0.38 -21.38
CA ASP A 528 5.50 1.50 -20.49
C ASP A 528 4.74 2.79 -20.83
N PHE A 529 4.15 2.89 -22.03
CA PHE A 529 3.29 4.03 -22.40
C PHE A 529 1.86 3.89 -21.89
N MET A 530 1.47 2.70 -21.41
CA MET A 530 0.08 2.44 -21.05
C MET A 530 -0.36 3.22 -19.82
N LEU A 531 -1.58 3.75 -19.87
CA LEU A 531 -2.30 4.36 -18.77
C LEU A 531 -3.53 3.54 -18.42
N ARG A 532 -4.01 3.72 -17.20
CA ARG A 532 -5.25 3.14 -16.70
C ARG A 532 -6.15 4.21 -16.12
N THR A 533 -7.42 4.16 -16.48
CA THR A 533 -8.48 4.89 -15.77
C THR A 533 -9.50 3.92 -15.19
N LYS A 534 -10.13 4.32 -14.08
CA LYS A 534 -11.17 3.53 -13.42
C LYS A 534 -12.29 4.42 -12.90
N VAL A 535 -13.54 4.00 -13.11
CA VAL A 535 -14.73 4.67 -12.57
C VAL A 535 -15.57 3.72 -11.72
N PRO A 536 -16.29 4.22 -10.70
CA PRO A 536 -17.21 3.39 -9.90
C PRO A 536 -18.41 2.91 -10.72
N ARG A 537 -19.12 1.88 -10.23
CA ARG A 537 -20.27 1.26 -10.94
C ARG A 537 -21.41 2.23 -11.29
N ASN A 538 -21.60 3.30 -10.52
CA ASN A 538 -22.61 4.33 -10.81
C ASN A 538 -22.15 5.38 -11.84
N SER A 539 -20.96 5.21 -12.43
CA SER A 539 -20.35 6.05 -13.44
C SER A 539 -19.97 5.19 -14.65
N TYR A 540 -19.66 5.81 -15.78
CA TYR A 540 -19.16 5.10 -16.96
C TYR A 540 -18.08 5.88 -17.70
N LEU A 541 -17.32 5.16 -18.52
CA LEU A 541 -16.32 5.73 -19.43
C LEU A 541 -16.87 5.74 -20.86
N ALA A 542 -16.46 6.72 -21.64
CA ALA A 542 -16.77 6.78 -23.06
C ALA A 542 -15.60 7.33 -23.87
N LEU A 543 -15.42 6.81 -25.08
CA LEU A 543 -14.53 7.38 -26.08
C LEU A 543 -15.35 8.23 -27.05
N ARG A 544 -14.97 9.49 -27.24
CA ARG A 544 -15.61 10.39 -28.20
C ARG A 544 -14.69 10.67 -29.39
N ILE A 545 -15.15 10.34 -30.59
CA ILE A 545 -14.45 10.60 -31.87
C ILE A 545 -15.41 11.45 -32.73
N GLY A 546 -15.07 12.73 -32.93
CA GLY A 546 -15.99 13.67 -33.56
C GLY A 546 -17.28 13.83 -32.73
N GLU A 547 -18.43 13.62 -33.38
CA GLU A 547 -19.75 13.65 -32.74
C GLU A 547 -20.17 12.30 -32.15
N GLU A 548 -19.48 11.21 -32.51
CA GLU A 548 -19.79 9.86 -32.03
C GLU A 548 -19.19 9.61 -30.65
N GLN A 549 -19.96 8.92 -29.80
CA GLN A 549 -19.54 8.53 -28.47
C GLN A 549 -19.83 7.05 -28.22
N THR A 550 -18.78 6.29 -27.92
CA THR A 550 -18.86 4.85 -27.63
C THR A 550 -18.61 4.61 -26.14
N ARG A 551 -19.51 3.89 -25.48
CA ARG A 551 -19.34 3.50 -24.08
C ARG A 551 -18.21 2.46 -23.96
N LEU A 552 -17.40 2.60 -22.92
CA LEU A 552 -16.28 1.71 -22.61
C LEU A 552 -16.53 0.99 -21.29
N GLN A 553 -15.72 -0.04 -21.03
CA GLN A 553 -15.66 -0.68 -19.72
C GLN A 553 -15.15 0.27 -18.64
N ASN A 554 -15.52 0.03 -17.38
CA ASN A 554 -15.26 0.94 -16.28
C ASN A 554 -13.80 0.95 -15.82
N THR A 555 -13.04 -0.11 -16.08
CA THR A 555 -11.58 -0.13 -15.93
C THR A 555 -10.94 -0.20 -17.30
N THR A 556 -10.54 0.92 -17.87
CA THR A 556 -9.99 0.97 -19.25
C THR A 556 -8.49 1.21 -19.25
N ARG A 557 -7.77 0.42 -20.04
CA ARG A 557 -6.39 0.65 -20.45
C ARG A 557 -6.34 1.36 -21.80
N TYR A 558 -5.46 2.34 -21.89
CA TYR A 558 -5.26 3.16 -23.08
C TYR A 558 -3.84 3.70 -23.14
N TYR A 559 -3.47 4.31 -24.26
CA TYR A 559 -2.29 5.17 -24.36
C TYR A 559 -2.66 6.46 -25.12
N VAL A 560 -1.92 7.54 -24.86
CA VAL A 560 -2.08 8.81 -25.59
C VAL A 560 -1.55 8.64 -27.01
N ALA A 561 -2.38 8.96 -28.00
CA ALA A 561 -2.18 8.59 -29.40
C ALA A 561 -2.58 9.72 -30.35
N GLU A 562 -1.81 9.91 -31.43
CA GLU A 562 -2.11 10.91 -32.45
C GLU A 562 -3.37 10.48 -33.22
N GLY A 563 -4.32 11.40 -33.39
CA GLY A 563 -5.61 11.09 -34.02
C GLY A 563 -6.55 10.23 -33.16
N GLY A 564 -6.21 10.00 -31.88
CA GLY A 564 -7.06 9.26 -30.95
C GLY A 564 -8.33 10.00 -30.53
N GLY A 565 -9.26 9.26 -29.91
CA GLY A 565 -10.51 9.82 -29.39
C GLY A 565 -10.34 10.49 -28.02
N ASN A 566 -11.28 11.33 -27.63
CA ASN A 566 -11.29 11.93 -26.29
C ASN A 566 -11.86 10.94 -25.28
N LEU A 567 -11.11 10.62 -24.23
CA LEU A 567 -11.59 9.77 -23.15
C LEU A 567 -12.37 10.60 -22.14
N ILE A 568 -13.61 10.22 -21.86
CA ILE A 568 -14.53 10.98 -21.03
C ILE A 568 -15.05 10.10 -19.90
N LYS A 569 -14.97 10.62 -18.68
CA LYS A 569 -15.63 10.07 -17.51
C LYS A 569 -16.98 10.75 -17.32
N TRP A 570 -18.03 9.94 -17.23
CA TRP A 570 -19.39 10.38 -16.92
C TRP A 570 -19.76 9.98 -15.50
N MET A 571 -20.15 10.97 -14.69
CA MET A 571 -20.51 10.80 -13.29
C MET A 571 -21.94 11.27 -13.03
N PRO A 572 -22.62 10.67 -12.04
CA PRO A 572 -23.94 11.11 -11.67
C PRO A 572 -23.93 12.56 -11.16
N PRO A 573 -25.09 13.22 -11.19
CA PRO A 573 -25.24 14.57 -10.67
C PRO A 573 -24.80 14.66 -9.20
N LEU A 574 -24.33 15.85 -8.79
CA LEU A 574 -24.20 16.18 -7.36
C LEU A 574 -25.59 16.46 -6.77
N ALA A 575 -25.73 16.45 -5.44
CA ALA A 575 -27.03 16.58 -4.76
C ALA A 575 -27.88 17.75 -5.25
N ASP A 576 -27.25 18.88 -5.62
CA ASP A 576 -27.93 20.10 -6.06
C ASP A 576 -28.12 20.20 -7.59
N TRP A 577 -27.69 19.18 -8.35
CA TRP A 577 -27.64 19.20 -9.81
C TRP A 577 -28.50 18.07 -10.37
N LYS A 578 -29.11 18.29 -11.54
CA LYS A 578 -29.92 17.27 -12.22
C LYS A 578 -29.18 16.58 -13.37
N GLU A 579 -28.10 17.18 -13.85
CA GLU A 579 -27.40 16.74 -15.04
C GLU A 579 -26.18 15.87 -14.71
N TRP A 580 -25.94 14.87 -15.55
CA TRP A 580 -24.72 14.09 -15.52
C TRP A 580 -23.51 14.99 -15.80
N ARG A 581 -22.41 14.71 -15.10
CA ARG A 581 -21.17 15.47 -15.23
C ARG A 581 -20.20 14.72 -16.13
N SER A 582 -19.65 15.39 -17.13
CA SER A 582 -18.56 14.86 -17.96
C SER A 582 -17.23 15.49 -17.57
N ILE A 583 -16.19 14.67 -17.48
CA ILE A 583 -14.82 15.10 -17.17
C ILE A 583 -13.90 14.42 -18.19
N GLY A 584 -13.16 15.22 -18.97
CA GLY A 584 -12.14 14.70 -19.87
C GLY A 584 -10.98 14.09 -19.08
N ILE A 585 -10.55 12.91 -19.48
CA ILE A 585 -9.32 12.26 -19.01
C ILE A 585 -8.23 12.59 -20.02
N ASP A 586 -7.06 13.02 -19.53
CA ASP A 586 -5.97 13.54 -20.37
C ASP A 586 -6.48 14.62 -21.36
N ALA A 587 -7.32 15.52 -20.85
CA ALA A 587 -8.03 16.51 -21.67
C ALA A 587 -7.08 17.32 -22.56
N GLY A 588 -7.43 17.43 -23.84
CA GLY A 588 -6.59 18.06 -24.86
C GLY A 588 -5.78 17.06 -25.70
N TRP A 589 -5.75 15.78 -25.31
CA TRP A 589 -5.06 14.73 -26.04
C TRP A 589 -6.01 13.64 -26.53
N GLY A 590 -5.73 13.11 -27.72
CA GLY A 590 -6.37 11.91 -28.22
C GLY A 590 -5.80 10.66 -27.56
N VAL A 591 -6.64 9.65 -27.36
CA VAL A 591 -6.21 8.36 -26.82
C VAL A 591 -6.67 7.21 -27.70
N GLN A 592 -5.93 6.12 -27.60
CA GLN A 592 -6.34 4.82 -28.11
C GLN A 592 -6.59 3.86 -26.96
N VAL A 593 -7.81 3.33 -26.90
CA VAL A 593 -8.17 2.24 -25.99
C VAL A 593 -7.52 0.94 -26.45
N CYS A 594 -6.97 0.17 -25.52
CA CYS A 594 -6.26 -1.07 -25.78
C CYS A 594 -6.46 -2.06 -24.62
N ASN A 595 -7.71 -2.34 -24.27
CA ASN A 595 -8.03 -3.34 -23.25
C ASN A 595 -7.52 -4.73 -23.65
N ASP A 596 -7.53 -5.08 -24.94
CA ASP A 596 -6.67 -6.12 -25.52
C ASP A 596 -5.39 -5.47 -26.05
N ILE A 597 -4.24 -6.00 -25.68
CA ILE A 597 -2.94 -5.49 -26.13
C ILE A 597 -2.76 -5.60 -27.65
N LYS A 598 -3.50 -6.51 -28.32
CA LYS A 598 -3.53 -6.62 -29.78
C LYS A 598 -4.13 -5.38 -30.45
N ASP A 599 -4.92 -4.60 -29.72
CA ASP A 599 -5.42 -3.33 -30.20
C ASP A 599 -4.36 -2.23 -30.15
N ALA A 600 -3.23 -2.42 -29.46
CA ALA A 600 -2.17 -1.41 -29.37
C ALA A 600 -1.47 -1.17 -30.72
N GLY A 601 -1.00 0.06 -30.93
CA GLY A 601 -0.25 0.45 -32.13
C GLY A 601 -1.09 0.74 -33.38
N ARG A 602 -2.43 0.57 -33.34
CA ARG A 602 -3.31 0.99 -34.45
C ARG A 602 -3.19 2.48 -34.81
N LEU A 603 -2.97 3.33 -33.82
CA LEU A 603 -2.59 4.74 -33.98
C LEU A 603 -1.17 4.94 -33.44
N PRO A 604 -0.38 5.85 -34.03
CA PRO A 604 0.93 6.16 -33.50
C PRO A 604 0.81 6.80 -32.11
N VAL A 605 1.81 6.52 -31.27
CA VAL A 605 1.91 7.13 -29.94
C VAL A 605 2.11 8.63 -30.11
N ASP A 606 1.36 9.43 -29.36
CA ASP A 606 1.60 10.87 -29.27
C ASP A 606 2.75 11.12 -28.29
N PHE A 607 3.98 11.08 -28.81
CA PHE A 607 5.18 11.22 -27.98
C PHE A 607 5.28 12.58 -27.29
N GLU A 608 4.64 13.63 -27.83
CA GLU A 608 4.68 14.96 -27.26
C GLU A 608 4.06 15.00 -25.86
N TYR A 609 2.99 14.24 -25.61
CA TYR A 609 2.40 14.10 -24.28
C TYR A 609 3.44 13.61 -23.27
N TYR A 610 4.12 12.51 -23.58
CA TYR A 610 5.09 11.88 -22.66
C TYR A 610 6.36 12.73 -22.52
N ILE A 611 6.81 13.38 -23.59
CA ILE A 611 7.91 14.35 -23.55
C ILE A 611 7.58 15.47 -22.56
N ARG A 612 6.40 16.09 -22.65
CA ARG A 612 5.96 17.13 -21.71
C ARG A 612 5.87 16.63 -20.27
N GLU A 613 5.43 15.39 -20.07
CA GLU A 613 5.41 14.78 -18.73
C GLU A 613 6.81 14.56 -18.17
N VAL A 614 7.79 14.19 -18.99
CA VAL A 614 9.20 14.11 -18.59
C VAL A 614 9.77 15.50 -18.30
N GLU A 615 9.53 16.47 -19.19
CA GLU A 615 9.99 17.86 -19.04
C GLU A 615 9.51 18.49 -17.73
N LYS A 616 8.25 18.30 -17.35
CA LYS A 616 7.70 18.77 -16.06
C LYS A 616 8.50 18.29 -14.84
N ARG A 617 9.15 17.13 -14.93
CA ARG A 617 9.92 16.51 -13.84
C ARG A 617 11.40 16.87 -13.87
N VAL A 618 11.94 17.16 -15.06
CA VAL A 618 13.34 17.49 -15.29
C VAL A 618 13.57 19.00 -15.23
N LEU A 619 12.86 19.77 -16.07
CA LEU A 619 13.11 21.20 -16.29
C LEU A 619 12.69 22.09 -15.11
N ILE A 620 11.95 21.52 -14.16
CA ILE A 620 11.63 22.23 -12.93
C ILE A 620 12.87 22.37 -12.03
N LEU A 621 13.80 21.42 -12.10
CA LEU A 621 15.01 21.39 -11.28
C LEU A 621 16.00 22.44 -11.78
N LYS A 622 16.68 23.09 -10.84
CA LYS A 622 17.64 24.18 -11.08
C LYS A 622 19.04 23.81 -10.66
#